data_AF-A0AA97EKS7-F1
#
_entry.id   AF-A0AA97EKS7-F1
#
_cell.length_a   1.000
_cell.length_b   1.000
_cell.length_c   1.000
_cell.angle_alpha   90.00
_cell.angle_beta   90.00
_cell.angle_gamma   90.00
#
_symmetry.space_group_name_H-M   'P 1'
#
loop_
_entity.id
_entity.type
_entity.pdbx_description
1 polymer ?
#
loop_
_entity_poly.entity_id
_entity_poly.type
_entity_poly.pdbx_seq_one_letter_code
_entity_poly.pdbx_strand_id
1 'polypeptide(L)'
;MANQPLHITNGDSLTNYLNELDIVGDKLTWQEMLCEGQTETTIDNDHFFNLRATFLKDFYDIDLDVSALKAELSKLDDTSKYSEIILWFEYDLFCHINMLAVISLLQQKKINLPVYLVSSGRISGEKNLKGLAELSAEQLLIHYKTKVKLKPEDIQLATTLWGIYCGKDHNLFKPYIVKSSTFKYLSNCLKAHLERFPDHKSGLNILEHNMLAIIKDNHIKSKHHLLGYALNYQGYYGYGDLQLNRIIDKLSVFYTVENDTIELNRDGHEALLGTHNFSAELNNIMVFGGVSKFDFQFNKKLNKLVKTIVNEH
;
A
#
# COMPACT_ATOMS: atom_id res chain seq x y z
N MET A 1 10.43 -36.23 -8.98
CA MET A 1 11.02 -34.89 -9.23
C MET A 1 11.18 -34.23 -7.87
N ALA A 2 12.25 -33.47 -7.63
CA ALA A 2 12.34 -32.71 -6.38
C ALA A 2 11.25 -31.62 -6.38
N ASN A 3 10.54 -31.47 -5.26
CA ASN A 3 9.57 -30.38 -5.09
C ASN A 3 10.26 -29.03 -5.30
N GLN A 4 9.59 -28.11 -5.99
CA GLN A 4 10.12 -26.80 -6.35
C GLN A 4 9.53 -25.70 -5.44
N PRO A 5 10.16 -24.52 -5.33
CA PRO A 5 9.55 -23.42 -4.60
C PRO A 5 8.38 -22.80 -5.38
N LEU A 6 7.40 -22.26 -4.65
CA LEU A 6 6.40 -21.33 -5.18
C LEU A 6 6.79 -19.91 -4.80
N HIS A 7 6.92 -19.02 -5.79
CA HIS A 7 7.22 -17.61 -5.61
C HIS A 7 5.94 -16.79 -5.69
N ILE A 8 5.60 -16.05 -4.64
CA ILE A 8 4.48 -15.10 -4.65
C ILE A 8 5.05 -13.69 -4.77
N THR A 9 4.75 -13.01 -5.87
CA THR A 9 5.24 -11.66 -6.21
C THR A 9 4.11 -10.65 -6.17
N ASN A 10 4.43 -9.38 -5.88
CA ASN A 10 3.46 -8.29 -5.89
C ASN A 10 3.45 -7.59 -7.27
N GLY A 11 2.72 -8.15 -8.23
CA GLY A 11 2.59 -7.62 -9.59
C GLY A 11 3.60 -8.14 -10.63
N ASP A 12 3.32 -7.87 -11.90
CA ASP A 12 4.00 -8.48 -13.06
C ASP A 12 5.44 -8.04 -13.24
N SER A 13 5.77 -6.79 -12.88
CA SER A 13 7.12 -6.25 -13.06
C SER A 13 8.17 -7.16 -12.40
N LEU A 14 7.92 -7.55 -11.14
CA LEU A 14 8.81 -8.47 -10.45
C LEU A 14 8.71 -9.90 -10.99
N THR A 15 7.51 -10.39 -11.32
CA THR A 15 7.35 -11.74 -11.93
C THR A 15 8.20 -11.88 -13.19
N ASN A 16 8.11 -10.90 -14.09
CA ASN A 16 8.88 -10.88 -15.33
C ASN A 16 10.37 -10.82 -15.04
N TYR A 17 10.79 -9.99 -14.09
CA TYR A 17 12.20 -9.90 -13.72
C TYR A 17 12.75 -11.22 -13.12
N LEU A 18 11.97 -11.93 -12.30
CA LEU A 18 12.35 -13.26 -11.81
C LEU A 18 12.45 -14.30 -12.93
N ASN A 19 11.62 -14.18 -13.97
CA ASN A 19 11.69 -15.05 -15.14
C ASN A 19 12.91 -14.74 -16.02
N GLU A 20 13.24 -13.46 -16.23
CA GLU A 20 14.45 -13.03 -16.95
C GLU A 20 15.75 -13.50 -16.28
N LEU A 21 15.73 -13.64 -14.95
CA LEU A 21 16.85 -14.16 -14.17
C LEU A 21 16.85 -15.69 -14.01
N ASP A 22 15.95 -16.39 -14.72
CA ASP A 22 15.79 -17.85 -14.68
C ASP A 22 15.64 -18.41 -13.25
N ILE A 23 14.96 -17.67 -12.36
CA ILE A 23 14.72 -18.12 -10.99
C ILE A 23 13.83 -19.37 -11.02
N VAL A 24 14.36 -20.50 -10.58
CA VAL A 24 13.66 -21.80 -10.58
C VAL A 24 12.47 -21.79 -9.62
N GLY A 25 11.34 -22.31 -10.09
CA GLY A 25 10.10 -22.43 -9.32
C GLY A 25 8.90 -21.82 -10.07
N ASP A 26 7.70 -22.20 -9.63
CA ASP A 26 6.46 -21.62 -10.14
C ASP A 26 6.25 -20.23 -9.55
N LYS A 27 5.57 -19.35 -10.29
CA LYS A 27 5.24 -18.00 -9.85
C LYS A 27 3.72 -17.88 -9.70
N LEU A 28 3.30 -17.29 -8.59
CA LEU A 28 1.96 -16.76 -8.37
C LEU A 28 2.08 -15.24 -8.33
N THR A 29 1.53 -14.55 -9.32
CA THR A 29 1.55 -13.09 -9.36
C THR A 29 0.33 -12.53 -8.64
N TRP A 30 0.56 -11.87 -7.51
CA TRP A 30 -0.47 -11.18 -6.75
C TRP A 30 -0.74 -9.81 -7.37
N GLN A 31 -1.84 -9.68 -8.11
CA GLN A 31 -2.24 -8.45 -8.80
C GLN A 31 -3.37 -7.75 -8.05
N GLU A 32 -3.05 -7.06 -6.95
CA GLU A 32 -4.06 -6.38 -6.13
C GLU A 32 -3.54 -5.08 -5.50
N MET A 33 -4.47 -4.16 -5.24
CA MET A 33 -4.24 -2.86 -4.58
C MET A 33 -4.99 -2.81 -3.25
N LEU A 34 -4.65 -3.69 -2.30
CA LEU A 34 -5.42 -3.80 -1.06
C LEU A 34 -5.20 -2.64 -0.08
N CYS A 35 -4.18 -1.80 -0.29
CA CYS A 35 -3.97 -0.62 0.54
C CYS A 35 -5.03 0.48 0.32
N GLU A 36 -5.85 0.38 -0.73
CA GLU A 36 -6.99 1.27 -1.01
C GLU A 36 -8.24 0.47 -1.38
N GLY A 37 -9.40 1.03 -1.08
CA GLY A 37 -10.69 0.40 -1.26
C GLY A 37 -11.11 -0.51 -0.12
N GLN A 38 -12.40 -0.87 -0.16
CA GLN A 38 -12.95 -1.79 0.81
C GLN A 38 -12.39 -3.19 0.59
N THR A 39 -12.15 -3.91 1.68
CA THR A 39 -11.77 -5.33 1.67
C THR A 39 -12.42 -6.06 2.84
N GLU A 40 -12.32 -7.38 2.82
CA GLU A 40 -12.79 -8.24 3.89
C GLU A 40 -11.71 -9.23 4.32
N THR A 41 -11.92 -9.85 5.48
CA THR A 41 -10.94 -10.75 6.07
C THR A 41 -10.76 -12.03 5.26
N THR A 42 -11.85 -12.60 4.76
CA THR A 42 -11.85 -13.84 3.98
C THR A 42 -11.51 -13.51 2.53
N ILE A 43 -10.42 -14.06 2.04
CA ILE A 43 -9.96 -13.82 0.67
C ILE A 43 -10.35 -15.03 -0.19
N ASP A 44 -10.33 -14.86 -1.52
CA ASP A 44 -10.58 -15.93 -2.49
C ASP A 44 -12.01 -16.47 -2.43
N ASN A 45 -12.98 -15.55 -2.47
CA ASN A 45 -14.40 -15.85 -2.56
C ASN A 45 -15.11 -14.81 -3.46
N ASP A 46 -16.30 -15.13 -3.96
CA ASP A 46 -17.02 -14.28 -4.91
C ASP A 46 -17.33 -12.88 -4.38
N HIS A 47 -17.62 -12.74 -3.09
CA HIS A 47 -17.88 -11.45 -2.48
C HIS A 47 -16.61 -10.58 -2.47
N PHE A 48 -15.46 -11.13 -2.08
CA PHE A 48 -14.17 -10.45 -2.19
C PHE A 48 -13.91 -9.98 -3.62
N PHE A 49 -14.01 -10.86 -4.62
CA PHE A 49 -13.73 -10.50 -6.01
C PHE A 49 -14.66 -9.41 -6.54
N ASN A 50 -15.96 -9.50 -6.24
CA ASN A 50 -16.93 -8.48 -6.65
C ASN A 50 -16.63 -7.13 -5.97
N LEU A 51 -16.31 -7.14 -4.68
CA LEU A 51 -15.96 -5.94 -3.94
C LEU A 51 -14.73 -5.24 -4.55
N ARG A 52 -13.70 -6.03 -4.90
CA ARG A 52 -12.46 -5.51 -5.50
C ARG A 52 -12.67 -5.03 -6.93
N ALA A 53 -13.42 -5.78 -7.75
CA ALA A 53 -13.75 -5.39 -9.12
C ALA A 53 -14.52 -4.06 -9.16
N THR A 54 -15.55 -3.93 -8.32
CA THR A 54 -16.32 -2.67 -8.21
C THR A 54 -15.43 -1.50 -7.79
N PHE A 55 -14.60 -1.67 -6.76
CA PHE A 55 -13.70 -0.62 -6.31
C PHE A 55 -12.71 -0.17 -7.40
N LEU A 56 -12.06 -1.12 -8.08
CA LEU A 56 -11.08 -0.82 -9.13
C LEU A 56 -11.73 -0.14 -10.33
N LYS A 57 -12.96 -0.54 -10.68
CA LYS A 57 -13.74 0.10 -11.72
C LYS A 57 -14.14 1.54 -11.35
N ASP A 58 -14.71 1.72 -10.17
CA ASP A 58 -15.24 3.01 -9.74
C ASP A 58 -14.16 4.07 -9.50
N PHE A 59 -13.00 3.67 -8.94
CA PHE A 59 -11.95 4.61 -8.54
C PHE A 59 -10.79 4.76 -9.53
N TYR A 60 -10.60 3.81 -10.46
CA TYR A 60 -9.49 3.83 -11.41
C TYR A 60 -9.88 3.47 -12.84
N ASP A 61 -11.16 3.20 -13.11
CA ASP A 61 -11.64 2.71 -14.42
C ASP A 61 -10.92 1.42 -14.89
N ILE A 62 -10.57 0.55 -13.93
CA ILE A 62 -9.92 -0.73 -14.20
C ILE A 62 -10.96 -1.84 -14.18
N ASP A 63 -11.13 -2.53 -15.30
CA ASP A 63 -11.92 -3.76 -15.40
C ASP A 63 -11.07 -4.96 -14.94
N LEU A 64 -11.32 -5.41 -13.70
CA LEU A 64 -10.59 -6.54 -13.11
C LEU A 64 -10.98 -7.86 -13.81
N ASP A 65 -9.99 -8.58 -14.35
CA ASP A 65 -10.20 -9.96 -14.82
C ASP A 65 -10.24 -10.93 -13.64
N VAL A 66 -11.45 -11.05 -13.06
CA VAL A 66 -11.71 -11.95 -11.93
C VAL A 66 -11.42 -13.41 -12.29
N SER A 67 -11.57 -13.81 -13.56
CA SER A 67 -11.31 -15.20 -13.98
C SER A 67 -9.82 -15.51 -13.95
N ALA A 68 -8.99 -14.59 -14.47
CA ALA A 68 -7.54 -14.70 -14.41
C ALA A 68 -7.04 -14.69 -12.95
N LEU A 69 -7.58 -13.81 -12.10
CA LEU A 69 -7.21 -13.76 -10.69
C LEU A 69 -7.56 -15.07 -9.96
N LYS A 70 -8.77 -15.62 -10.16
CA LYS A 70 -9.15 -16.94 -9.61
C LYS A 70 -8.23 -18.06 -10.09
N ALA A 71 -7.91 -18.07 -11.39
CA ALA A 71 -6.98 -19.04 -11.94
C ALA A 71 -5.60 -18.94 -11.29
N GLU A 72 -5.12 -17.72 -11.05
CA GLU A 72 -3.83 -17.48 -10.40
C GLU A 72 -3.83 -17.93 -8.93
N LEU A 73 -4.90 -17.65 -8.17
CA LEU A 73 -5.05 -18.08 -6.78
C LEU A 73 -5.26 -19.59 -6.62
N SER A 74 -5.82 -20.27 -7.63
CA SER A 74 -6.00 -21.73 -7.61
C SER A 74 -4.69 -22.51 -7.51
N LYS A 75 -3.54 -21.89 -7.82
CA LYS A 75 -2.20 -22.46 -7.58
C LYS A 75 -1.96 -22.78 -6.09
N LEU A 76 -2.75 -22.20 -5.18
CA LEU A 76 -2.70 -22.45 -3.73
C LEU A 76 -3.66 -23.57 -3.28
N ASP A 77 -4.51 -24.11 -4.16
CA ASP A 77 -5.46 -25.18 -3.82
C ASP A 77 -4.79 -26.54 -3.69
N ASP A 78 -3.74 -26.79 -4.47
CA ASP A 78 -2.85 -27.95 -4.34
C ASP A 78 -1.39 -27.50 -4.27
N THR A 79 -0.82 -27.61 -3.09
CA THR A 79 0.57 -27.22 -2.82
C THR A 79 1.52 -28.42 -2.69
N SER A 80 1.05 -29.64 -2.96
CA SER A 80 1.81 -30.89 -2.75
C SER A 80 3.10 -30.99 -3.56
N LYS A 81 3.15 -30.32 -4.72
CA LYS A 81 4.34 -30.24 -5.59
C LYS A 81 5.39 -29.24 -5.12
N TYR A 82 5.07 -28.38 -4.14
CA TYR A 82 5.97 -27.35 -3.66
C TYR A 82 6.75 -27.76 -2.41
N SER A 83 7.95 -27.23 -2.25
CA SER A 83 8.80 -27.47 -1.07
C SER A 83 8.71 -26.34 -0.04
N GLU A 84 8.50 -25.10 -0.52
CA GLU A 84 8.44 -23.88 0.27
C GLU A 84 7.69 -22.80 -0.51
N ILE A 85 7.23 -21.76 0.19
CA ILE A 85 6.65 -20.56 -0.39
C ILE A 85 7.59 -19.39 -0.12
N ILE A 86 7.89 -18.60 -1.16
CA ILE A 86 8.75 -17.43 -1.07
C ILE A 86 7.90 -16.20 -1.42
N LEU A 87 7.70 -15.34 -0.43
CA LEU A 87 6.97 -14.09 -0.55
C LEU A 87 7.96 -12.98 -0.92
N TRP A 88 7.63 -12.21 -1.96
CA TRP A 88 8.46 -11.11 -2.45
C TRP A 88 7.73 -9.79 -2.27
N PHE A 89 8.03 -9.07 -1.18
CA PHE A 89 7.34 -7.84 -0.81
C PHE A 89 8.30 -6.76 -0.31
N GLU A 90 8.02 -5.53 -0.69
CA GLU A 90 8.91 -4.39 -0.50
C GLU A 90 8.70 -3.69 0.86
N TYR A 91 9.39 -2.58 1.07
CA TYR A 91 9.47 -1.88 2.34
C TYR A 91 8.25 -0.99 2.65
N ASP A 92 7.38 -0.76 1.67
CA ASP A 92 6.31 0.23 1.73
C ASP A 92 4.95 -0.36 2.14
N LEU A 93 4.02 0.55 2.40
CA LEU A 93 2.67 0.26 2.84
C LEU A 93 1.86 -0.51 1.80
N PHE A 94 1.97 -0.15 0.51
CA PHE A 94 1.29 -0.86 -0.57
C PHE A 94 1.63 -2.36 -0.53
N CYS A 95 2.93 -2.67 -0.46
CA CYS A 95 3.43 -4.04 -0.37
C CYS A 95 3.05 -4.71 0.95
N HIS A 96 3.15 -4.00 2.08
CA HIS A 96 2.84 -4.60 3.38
C HIS A 96 1.38 -5.02 3.48
N ILE A 97 0.41 -4.21 3.01
CA ILE A 97 -1.00 -4.61 3.07
C ILE A 97 -1.27 -5.86 2.22
N ASN A 98 -0.70 -5.92 1.01
CA ASN A 98 -0.81 -7.12 0.16
C ASN A 98 -0.13 -8.35 0.80
N MET A 99 1.05 -8.18 1.41
CA MET A 99 1.75 -9.25 2.13
C MET A 99 0.90 -9.80 3.28
N LEU A 100 0.27 -8.93 4.08
CA LEU A 100 -0.61 -9.33 5.18
C LEU A 100 -1.79 -10.16 4.68
N ALA A 101 -2.38 -9.76 3.56
CA ALA A 101 -3.47 -10.48 2.91
C ALA A 101 -3.03 -11.86 2.40
N VAL A 102 -1.88 -11.95 1.72
CA VAL A 102 -1.32 -13.22 1.23
C VAL A 102 -1.06 -14.18 2.39
N ILE A 103 -0.39 -13.73 3.45
CA ILE A 103 -0.12 -14.59 4.62
C ILE A 103 -1.44 -15.06 5.26
N SER A 104 -2.45 -14.19 5.32
CA SER A 104 -3.78 -14.54 5.83
C SER A 104 -4.48 -15.58 4.94
N LEU A 105 -4.39 -15.45 3.62
CA LEU A 105 -4.93 -16.43 2.67
C LEU A 105 -4.25 -17.79 2.81
N LEU A 106 -2.92 -17.82 2.94
CA LEU A 106 -2.17 -19.06 3.19
C LEU A 106 -2.66 -19.78 4.46
N GLN A 107 -2.95 -19.02 5.52
CA GLN A 107 -3.52 -19.56 6.75
C GLN A 107 -4.96 -20.04 6.56
N GLN A 108 -5.81 -19.31 5.83
CA GLN A 108 -7.20 -19.69 5.52
C GLN A 108 -7.25 -21.01 4.75
N LYS A 109 -6.34 -21.21 3.79
CA LYS A 109 -6.19 -22.45 3.02
C LYS A 109 -5.46 -23.57 3.78
N LYS A 110 -5.02 -23.33 5.03
CA LYS A 110 -4.31 -24.30 5.89
C LYS A 110 -3.04 -24.87 5.23
N ILE A 111 -2.34 -24.04 4.46
CA ILE A 111 -1.11 -24.46 3.78
C ILE A 111 0.00 -24.64 4.82
N ASN A 112 0.56 -25.84 4.91
CA ASN A 112 1.59 -26.22 5.89
C ASN A 112 2.97 -26.35 5.23
N LEU A 113 3.39 -25.31 4.50
CA LEU A 113 4.72 -25.22 3.91
C LEU A 113 5.58 -24.20 4.66
N PRO A 114 6.92 -24.37 4.69
CA PRO A 114 7.82 -23.30 5.08
C PRO A 114 7.59 -22.04 4.25
N VAL A 115 7.36 -20.90 4.91
CA VAL A 115 7.19 -19.60 4.25
C VAL A 115 8.42 -18.73 4.51
N TYR A 116 8.94 -18.13 3.45
CA TYR A 116 10.09 -17.23 3.49
C TYR A 116 9.70 -15.86 2.95
N LEU A 117 10.29 -14.81 3.49
CA LEU A 117 10.13 -13.45 3.02
C LEU A 117 11.44 -12.94 2.42
N VAL A 118 11.38 -12.50 1.17
CA VAL A 118 12.37 -11.64 0.54
C VAL A 118 11.83 -10.21 0.61
N SER A 119 12.58 -9.33 1.27
CA SER A 119 12.20 -7.93 1.45
C SER A 119 13.31 -6.99 1.02
N SER A 120 12.95 -5.97 0.22
CA SER A 120 13.82 -4.89 -0.23
C SER A 120 13.75 -3.65 0.68
N GLY A 121 14.30 -2.53 0.25
CA GLY A 121 14.37 -1.28 1.01
C GLY A 121 15.79 -0.74 1.07
N ARG A 122 16.37 -0.63 2.27
CA ARG A 122 17.70 -0.04 2.47
C ARG A 122 18.78 -0.91 1.84
N ILE A 123 19.50 -0.33 0.87
CA ILE A 123 20.73 -0.88 0.29
C ILE A 123 21.94 -0.17 0.88
N SER A 124 22.99 -0.93 1.20
CA SER A 124 24.23 -0.37 1.74
C SER A 124 24.88 0.57 0.74
N GLY A 125 25.28 1.77 1.19
CA GLY A 125 25.86 2.80 0.32
C GLY A 125 24.84 3.66 -0.43
N GLU A 126 23.55 3.34 -0.38
CA GLU A 126 22.51 4.11 -1.08
C GLU A 126 21.66 4.97 -0.12
N LYS A 127 21.35 6.19 -0.56
CA LYS A 127 20.55 7.15 0.22
C LYS A 127 19.06 6.79 0.22
N ASN A 128 18.56 6.25 -0.89
CA ASN A 128 17.15 5.95 -1.07
C ASN A 128 16.85 4.48 -0.73
N LEU A 129 15.59 4.22 -0.39
CA LEU A 129 15.07 2.86 -0.34
C LEU A 129 14.77 2.41 -1.76
N LYS A 130 14.92 1.12 -2.04
CA LYS A 130 14.67 0.54 -3.36
C LYS A 130 13.60 -0.54 -3.34
N GLY A 131 12.76 -0.54 -4.35
CA GLY A 131 11.87 -1.64 -4.68
C GLY A 131 12.65 -2.85 -5.20
N LEU A 132 12.03 -4.04 -5.22
CA LEU A 132 12.66 -5.27 -5.70
C LEU A 132 12.96 -5.20 -7.19
N ALA A 133 12.07 -4.59 -7.99
CA ALA A 133 12.27 -4.40 -9.42
C ALA A 133 13.35 -3.35 -9.76
N GLU A 134 13.76 -2.53 -8.79
CA GLU A 134 14.81 -1.51 -8.95
C GLU A 134 16.22 -2.04 -8.60
N LEU A 135 16.31 -3.26 -8.06
CA LEU A 135 17.57 -3.89 -7.70
C LEU A 135 18.27 -4.44 -8.95
N SER A 136 19.59 -4.31 -8.99
CA SER A 136 20.41 -5.09 -9.93
C SER A 136 20.25 -6.60 -9.68
N ALA A 137 20.54 -7.41 -10.70
CA ALA A 137 20.43 -8.86 -10.61
C ALA A 137 21.22 -9.44 -9.42
N GLU A 138 22.45 -8.94 -9.20
CA GLU A 138 23.29 -9.35 -8.07
C GLU A 138 22.64 -9.02 -6.73
N GLN A 139 22.14 -7.79 -6.57
CA GLN A 139 21.45 -7.36 -5.36
C GLN A 139 20.21 -8.23 -5.10
N LEU A 140 19.36 -8.45 -6.10
CA LEU A 140 18.16 -9.28 -5.97
C LEU A 140 18.50 -10.73 -5.56
N LEU A 141 19.54 -11.31 -6.16
CA LEU A 141 20.02 -12.65 -5.81
C LEU A 141 20.58 -12.73 -4.38
N ILE A 142 21.22 -11.67 -3.89
CA ILE A 142 21.64 -11.58 -2.49
C ILE A 142 20.41 -11.58 -1.58
N HIS A 143 19.42 -10.72 -1.86
CA HIS A 143 18.16 -10.67 -1.11
C HIS A 143 17.45 -12.03 -1.09
N TYR A 144 17.46 -12.73 -2.23
CA TYR A 144 16.88 -14.07 -2.32
C TYR A 144 17.63 -15.09 -1.45
N LYS A 145 18.97 -15.10 -1.49
CA LYS A 145 19.80 -15.99 -0.67
C LYS A 145 19.65 -15.72 0.82
N THR A 146 19.41 -14.46 1.20
CA THR A 146 19.22 -14.03 2.59
C THR A 146 17.75 -13.95 3.01
N LYS A 147 16.84 -14.62 2.30
CA LYS A 147 15.41 -14.69 2.63
C LYS A 147 15.20 -15.15 4.08
N VAL A 148 14.22 -14.57 4.75
CA VAL A 148 13.96 -14.84 6.17
C VAL A 148 12.80 -15.82 6.31
N LYS A 149 13.00 -16.92 7.04
CA LYS A 149 11.93 -17.86 7.35
C LYS A 149 10.94 -17.24 8.33
N LEU A 150 9.67 -17.19 7.98
CA LEU A 150 8.61 -16.72 8.86
C LEU A 150 8.33 -17.75 9.96
N LYS A 151 8.21 -17.27 11.19
CA LYS A 151 7.87 -18.09 12.35
C LYS A 151 6.35 -18.09 12.58
N PRO A 152 5.80 -19.03 13.35
CA PRO A 152 4.36 -19.04 13.67
C PRO A 152 3.85 -17.72 14.26
N GLU A 153 4.65 -17.03 15.08
CA GLU A 153 4.32 -15.72 15.62
C GLU A 153 4.27 -14.61 14.57
N ASP A 154 5.07 -14.70 13.50
CA ASP A 154 5.04 -13.75 12.38
C ASP A 154 3.76 -13.94 11.54
N ILE A 155 3.37 -15.20 11.32
CA ILE A 155 2.12 -15.55 10.64
C ILE A 155 0.92 -15.06 11.45
N GLN A 156 0.90 -15.32 12.76
CA GLN A 156 -0.17 -14.85 13.64
C GLN A 156 -0.24 -13.31 13.67
N LEU A 157 0.91 -12.64 13.73
CA LEU A 157 0.98 -11.18 13.65
C LEU A 157 0.37 -10.68 12.35
N ALA A 158 0.76 -11.26 11.21
CA ALA A 158 0.25 -10.84 9.91
C ALA A 158 -1.28 -10.98 9.81
N THR A 159 -1.82 -12.13 10.23
CA THR A 159 -3.27 -12.38 10.23
C THR A 159 -4.02 -11.44 11.18
N THR A 160 -3.45 -11.15 12.35
CA THR A 160 -4.05 -10.18 13.29
C THR A 160 -4.15 -8.80 12.67
N LEU A 161 -3.08 -8.34 12.02
CA LEU A 161 -3.03 -7.02 11.39
C LEU A 161 -3.94 -6.93 10.17
N TRP A 162 -4.04 -8.00 9.37
CA TRP A 162 -5.02 -8.09 8.29
C TRP A 162 -6.46 -7.99 8.83
N GLY A 163 -6.76 -8.70 9.92
CA GLY A 163 -8.04 -8.61 10.61
C GLY A 163 -8.37 -7.19 11.09
N ILE A 164 -7.39 -6.48 11.65
CA ILE A 164 -7.55 -5.06 12.05
C ILE A 164 -7.80 -4.19 10.82
N TYR A 165 -7.04 -4.39 9.74
CA TYR A 165 -7.17 -3.60 8.51
C TYR A 165 -8.58 -3.73 7.88
N CYS A 166 -9.11 -4.95 7.84
CA CYS A 166 -10.47 -5.22 7.36
C CYS A 166 -11.55 -4.83 8.39
N GLY A 167 -11.16 -4.59 9.63
CA GLY A 167 -12.05 -4.23 10.73
C GLY A 167 -12.44 -2.75 10.72
N LYS A 168 -13.19 -2.36 11.75
CA LYS A 168 -13.80 -1.02 11.87
C LYS A 168 -13.02 -0.03 12.73
N ASP A 169 -11.94 -0.47 13.40
CA ASP A 169 -11.13 0.38 14.27
C ASP A 169 -9.64 0.19 14.02
N HIS A 170 -9.06 1.07 13.21
CA HIS A 170 -7.65 1.06 12.89
C HIS A 170 -6.76 1.63 14.01
N ASN A 171 -7.32 2.18 15.10
CA ASN A 171 -6.51 2.52 16.27
C ASN A 171 -5.90 1.28 16.95
N LEU A 172 -6.46 0.09 16.68
CA LEU A 172 -5.93 -1.19 17.14
C LEU A 172 -4.54 -1.51 16.57
N PHE A 173 -4.06 -0.78 15.55
CA PHE A 173 -2.68 -0.88 15.09
C PHE A 173 -1.65 -0.31 16.06
N LYS A 174 -2.04 0.63 16.93
CA LYS A 174 -1.09 1.39 17.77
C LYS A 174 -0.15 0.52 18.61
N PRO A 175 -0.60 -0.56 19.28
CA PRO A 175 0.30 -1.44 20.04
C PRO A 175 1.38 -2.11 19.18
N TYR A 176 1.10 -2.32 17.88
CA TYR A 176 2.02 -2.99 16.96
C TYR A 176 3.03 -2.05 16.32
N ILE A 177 2.77 -0.73 16.33
CA ILE A 177 3.69 0.28 15.79
C ILE A 177 5.05 0.25 16.50
N VAL A 178 5.08 -0.03 17.80
CA VAL A 178 6.33 -0.07 18.59
C VAL A 178 6.87 -1.48 18.80
N LYS A 179 6.18 -2.50 18.28
CA LYS A 179 6.56 -3.90 18.46
C LYS A 179 7.58 -4.29 17.39
N SER A 180 8.74 -4.81 17.84
CA SER A 180 9.70 -5.42 16.93
C SER A 180 9.13 -6.71 16.33
N SER A 181 9.40 -6.95 15.05
CA SER A 181 8.98 -8.16 14.33
C SER A 181 9.94 -8.47 13.19
N THR A 182 9.78 -9.64 12.57
CA THR A 182 10.52 -10.01 11.35
C THR A 182 10.25 -9.05 10.19
N PHE A 183 9.08 -8.38 10.18
CA PHE A 183 8.72 -7.37 9.20
C PHE A 183 9.40 -6.02 9.49
N LYS A 184 10.62 -5.86 8.99
CA LYS A 184 11.51 -4.72 9.26
C LYS A 184 10.86 -3.33 9.16
N TYR A 185 9.96 -3.13 8.19
CA TYR A 185 9.35 -1.82 7.92
C TYR A 185 7.90 -1.70 8.40
N LEU A 186 7.39 -2.71 9.13
CA LEU A 186 6.00 -2.74 9.58
C LEU A 186 5.63 -1.51 10.42
N SER A 187 6.50 -1.09 11.34
CA SER A 187 6.28 0.12 12.15
C SER A 187 6.05 1.36 11.27
N ASN A 188 6.86 1.52 10.22
CA ASN A 188 6.77 2.65 9.31
C ASN A 188 5.47 2.59 8.49
N CYS A 189 5.12 1.41 8.00
CA CYS A 189 3.90 1.21 7.23
C CYS A 189 2.64 1.46 8.08
N LEU A 190 2.59 0.97 9.31
CA LEU A 190 1.45 1.20 10.20
C LEU A 190 1.31 2.68 10.59
N LYS A 191 2.41 3.42 10.78
CA LYS A 191 2.37 4.87 10.97
C LYS A 191 1.87 5.58 9.72
N ALA A 192 2.45 5.27 8.56
CA ALA A 192 2.07 5.82 7.28
C ALA A 192 0.57 5.60 7.03
N HIS A 193 0.06 4.41 7.32
CA HIS A 193 -1.35 4.08 7.20
C HIS A 193 -2.26 5.03 8.00
N LEU A 194 -1.95 5.30 9.27
CA LEU A 194 -2.74 6.23 10.10
C LEU A 194 -2.64 7.68 9.58
N GLU A 195 -1.49 8.08 9.03
CA GLU A 195 -1.27 9.42 8.47
C GLU A 195 -1.93 9.63 7.08
N ARG A 196 -2.53 8.58 6.49
CA ARG A 196 -3.37 8.70 5.27
C ARG A 196 -4.77 9.27 5.56
N PHE A 197 -5.18 9.29 6.82
CA PHE A 197 -6.41 9.94 7.24
C PHE A 197 -6.21 11.46 7.32
N PRO A 198 -7.24 12.26 7.02
CA PRO A 198 -7.18 13.73 7.09
C PRO A 198 -6.69 14.22 8.45
N ASP A 199 -5.75 15.15 8.48
CA ASP A 199 -5.38 15.83 9.73
C ASP A 199 -6.57 16.62 10.29
N HIS A 200 -6.81 16.53 11.60
CA HIS A 200 -7.96 17.16 12.24
C HIS A 200 -8.03 18.70 12.12
N LYS A 201 -6.93 19.39 11.75
CA LYS A 201 -6.93 20.85 11.56
C LYS A 201 -7.11 21.23 10.10
N SER A 202 -6.27 20.69 9.22
CA SER A 202 -6.25 21.08 7.80
C SER A 202 -7.24 20.31 6.94
N GLY A 203 -7.66 19.11 7.35
CA GLY A 203 -8.41 18.19 6.52
C GLY A 203 -7.58 17.52 5.41
N LEU A 204 -6.27 17.75 5.39
CA LEU A 204 -5.35 17.09 4.46
C LEU A 204 -4.66 15.93 5.14
N ASN A 205 -4.54 14.81 4.44
CA ASN A 205 -3.60 13.77 4.83
C ASN A 205 -2.15 14.18 4.48
N ILE A 206 -1.18 13.38 4.92
CA ILE A 206 0.23 13.77 4.74
C ILE A 206 0.68 13.77 3.28
N LEU A 207 0.16 12.89 2.42
CA LEU A 207 0.47 12.90 0.98
C LEU A 207 -0.08 14.16 0.32
N GLU A 208 -1.33 14.51 0.64
CA GLU A 208 -2.01 15.70 0.15
C GLU A 208 -1.27 16.97 0.59
N HIS A 209 -0.91 17.06 1.88
CA HIS A 209 -0.12 18.16 2.43
C HIS A 209 1.25 18.29 1.75
N ASN A 210 1.96 17.17 1.57
CA ASN A 210 3.28 17.17 0.94
C ASN A 210 3.23 17.64 -0.51
N MET A 211 2.20 17.26 -1.28
CA MET A 211 2.02 17.73 -2.65
C MET A 211 1.81 19.26 -2.71
N LEU A 212 0.99 19.82 -1.81
CA LEU A 212 0.82 21.27 -1.74
C LEU A 212 2.12 21.98 -1.31
N ALA A 213 2.87 21.40 -0.37
CA ALA A 213 4.18 21.93 0.03
C ALA A 213 5.18 21.90 -1.14
N ILE A 214 5.19 20.85 -1.94
CA ILE A 214 6.03 20.77 -3.15
C ILE A 214 5.68 21.89 -4.14
N ILE A 215 4.38 22.14 -4.40
CA ILE A 215 3.92 23.25 -5.25
C ILE A 215 4.39 24.60 -4.69
N LYS A 216 4.30 24.79 -3.37
CA LYS A 216 4.73 26.04 -2.72
C LYS A 216 6.23 26.27 -2.83
N ASP A 217 7.03 25.23 -2.61
CA ASP A 217 8.47 25.36 -2.40
C ASP A 217 9.29 25.17 -3.69
N ASN A 218 8.66 24.74 -4.79
CA ASN A 218 9.31 24.46 -6.08
C ASN A 218 8.54 25.06 -7.24
N HIS A 219 9.24 25.38 -8.33
CA HIS A 219 8.59 25.78 -9.58
C HIS A 219 8.07 24.54 -10.35
N ILE A 220 6.76 24.31 -10.27
CA ILE A 220 6.11 23.13 -10.86
C ILE A 220 5.50 23.49 -12.23
N LYS A 221 6.02 22.88 -13.31
CA LYS A 221 5.62 23.19 -14.69
C LYS A 221 4.33 22.49 -15.16
N SER A 222 3.95 21.39 -14.52
CA SER A 222 2.79 20.61 -14.94
C SER A 222 2.39 19.59 -13.87
N LYS A 223 1.20 19.01 -14.02
CA LYS A 223 0.75 17.89 -13.17
C LYS A 223 1.69 16.69 -13.27
N HIS A 224 2.23 16.42 -14.46
CA HIS A 224 3.21 15.35 -14.66
C HIS A 224 4.54 15.65 -13.93
N HIS A 225 4.97 16.91 -13.90
CA HIS A 225 6.14 17.31 -13.12
C HIS A 225 5.89 17.12 -11.61
N LEU A 226 4.71 17.52 -11.12
CA LEU A 226 4.30 17.30 -9.73
C LEU A 226 4.24 15.81 -9.39
N LEU A 227 3.71 14.97 -10.29
CA LEU A 227 3.68 13.52 -10.14
C LEU A 227 5.08 12.95 -9.94
N GLY A 228 6.05 13.38 -10.77
CA GLY A 228 7.45 12.99 -10.63
C GLY A 228 8.02 13.32 -9.25
N TYR A 229 7.75 14.50 -8.71
CA TYR A 229 8.11 14.84 -7.34
C TYR A 229 7.40 13.94 -6.32
N ALA A 230 6.09 13.75 -6.45
CA ALA A 230 5.30 12.96 -5.52
C ALA A 230 5.76 11.49 -5.45
N LEU A 231 6.12 10.89 -6.59
CA LEU A 231 6.68 9.53 -6.66
C LEU A 231 7.99 9.41 -5.87
N ASN A 232 8.85 10.42 -5.97
CA ASN A 232 10.16 10.44 -5.31
C ASN A 232 10.08 10.79 -3.81
N TYR A 233 9.10 11.59 -3.41
CA TYR A 233 9.00 12.15 -2.05
C TYR A 233 7.80 11.63 -1.24
N GLN A 234 7.25 10.47 -1.60
CA GLN A 234 6.17 9.84 -0.83
C GLN A 234 6.68 9.17 0.47
N GLY A 235 7.90 8.63 0.52
CA GLY A 235 8.39 7.92 1.71
C GLY A 235 7.96 6.45 1.73
N TYR A 236 7.11 6.04 2.68
CA TYR A 236 6.75 4.61 2.90
C TYR A 236 5.40 4.20 2.30
N TYR A 237 4.80 4.97 1.39
CA TYR A 237 3.44 4.66 0.89
C TYR A 237 3.40 3.63 -0.24
N GLY A 238 4.38 3.66 -1.16
CA GLY A 238 4.45 2.71 -2.28
C GLY A 238 3.37 2.94 -3.33
N TYR A 239 2.90 4.17 -3.48
CA TYR A 239 1.90 4.54 -4.46
C TYR A 239 2.55 4.73 -5.83
N GLY A 240 1.87 4.22 -6.86
CA GLY A 240 2.26 4.43 -8.25
C GLY A 240 1.55 5.62 -8.87
N ASP A 241 1.70 5.76 -10.19
CA ASP A 241 1.17 6.86 -10.97
C ASP A 241 -0.34 7.03 -10.79
N LEU A 242 -1.10 5.93 -10.79
CA LEU A 242 -2.56 5.95 -10.70
C LEU A 242 -3.07 6.60 -9.42
N GLN A 243 -2.55 6.16 -8.26
CA GLN A 243 -2.99 6.68 -6.98
C GLN A 243 -2.60 8.15 -6.80
N LEU A 244 -1.38 8.53 -7.21
CA LEU A 244 -0.88 9.89 -7.05
C LEU A 244 -1.54 10.86 -8.02
N ASN A 245 -1.80 10.47 -9.28
CA ASN A 245 -2.57 11.30 -10.22
C ASN A 245 -3.96 11.61 -9.70
N ARG A 246 -4.68 10.59 -9.19
CA ARG A 246 -5.99 10.81 -8.57
C ARG A 246 -5.93 11.79 -7.40
N ILE A 247 -4.89 11.73 -6.56
CA ILE A 247 -4.69 12.70 -5.48
C ILE A 247 -4.44 14.10 -6.07
N ILE A 248 -3.55 14.24 -7.05
CA ILE A 248 -3.24 15.51 -7.73
C ILE A 248 -4.51 16.14 -8.31
N ASP A 249 -5.38 15.34 -8.94
CA ASP A 249 -6.64 15.81 -9.51
C ASP A 249 -7.62 16.29 -8.43
N LYS A 250 -7.73 15.57 -7.31
CA LYS A 250 -8.52 16.02 -6.16
C LYS A 250 -8.00 17.32 -5.54
N LEU A 251 -6.69 17.55 -5.59
CA LEU A 251 -6.07 18.76 -5.05
C LEU A 251 -6.21 19.98 -5.98
N SER A 252 -6.81 19.84 -7.16
CA SER A 252 -6.98 20.96 -8.11
C SER A 252 -7.75 22.16 -7.56
N VAL A 253 -8.52 21.99 -6.48
CA VAL A 253 -9.17 23.10 -5.78
C VAL A 253 -8.18 24.03 -5.05
N PHE A 254 -6.94 23.58 -4.80
CA PHE A 254 -5.93 24.31 -4.03
C PHE A 254 -4.86 25.01 -4.88
N TYR A 255 -4.89 24.83 -6.19
CA TYR A 255 -3.89 25.41 -7.09
C TYR A 255 -4.53 25.87 -8.40
N THR A 256 -3.90 26.85 -9.03
CA THR A 256 -4.21 27.23 -10.41
C THR A 256 -3.15 26.68 -11.35
N VAL A 257 -3.53 26.54 -12.62
CA VAL A 257 -2.60 26.19 -13.70
C VAL A 257 -2.63 27.33 -14.70
N GLU A 258 -1.57 28.15 -14.69
CA GLU A 258 -1.46 29.34 -15.56
C GLU A 258 -0.07 29.35 -16.19
N ASN A 259 0.01 29.65 -17.50
CA ASN A 259 1.27 29.77 -18.24
C ASN A 259 2.25 28.61 -18.00
N ASP A 260 1.77 27.37 -18.11
CA ASP A 260 2.54 26.15 -17.85
C ASP A 260 3.23 26.13 -16.47
N THR A 261 2.57 26.70 -15.46
CA THR A 261 3.01 26.68 -14.07
C THR A 261 1.83 26.33 -13.15
N ILE A 262 2.10 25.54 -12.11
CA ILE A 262 1.17 25.24 -11.03
C ILE A 262 1.58 26.07 -9.83
N GLU A 263 0.65 26.88 -9.31
CA GLU A 263 0.85 27.70 -8.12
C GLU A 263 -0.32 27.52 -7.16
N LEU A 264 -0.05 27.61 -5.84
CA LEU A 264 -1.12 27.55 -4.86
C LEU A 264 -2.02 28.78 -4.97
N ASN A 265 -3.33 28.55 -4.88
CA ASN A 265 -4.29 29.63 -4.69
C ASN A 265 -4.44 29.95 -3.19
N ARG A 266 -5.39 30.83 -2.85
CA ARG A 266 -5.66 31.21 -1.45
C ARG A 266 -5.94 29.99 -0.57
N ASP A 267 -6.82 29.11 -1.03
CA ASP A 267 -7.24 27.93 -0.27
C ASP A 267 -6.07 26.96 -0.08
N GLY A 268 -5.19 26.81 -1.08
CA GLY A 268 -3.96 26.02 -0.94
C GLY A 268 -3.02 26.54 0.15
N HIS A 269 -2.87 27.87 0.25
CA HIS A 269 -2.11 28.48 1.34
C HIS A 269 -2.77 28.31 2.71
N GLU A 270 -4.09 28.49 2.80
CA GLU A 270 -4.85 28.29 4.04
C GLU A 270 -4.80 26.82 4.51
N ALA A 271 -4.87 25.87 3.57
CA ALA A 271 -4.80 24.44 3.86
C ALA A 271 -3.43 24.05 4.43
N LEU A 272 -2.34 24.61 3.89
CA LEU A 272 -0.98 24.40 4.43
C LEU A 272 -0.79 25.01 5.82
N LEU A 273 -1.40 26.17 6.09
CA LEU A 273 -1.36 26.82 7.41
C LEU A 273 -2.26 26.12 8.44
N GLY A 274 -3.21 25.30 7.98
CA GLY A 274 -4.19 24.62 8.83
C GLY A 274 -5.15 25.59 9.51
N THR A 275 -5.45 26.71 8.86
CA THR A 275 -6.40 27.73 9.34
C THR A 275 -7.84 27.37 9.04
N HIS A 276 -8.07 26.54 8.01
CA HIS A 276 -9.37 25.98 7.64
C HIS A 276 -9.25 24.46 7.46
N ASN A 277 -10.31 23.73 7.84
CA ASN A 277 -10.36 22.29 7.67
C ASN A 277 -11.12 21.96 6.38
N PHE A 278 -10.39 21.51 5.35
CA PHE A 278 -10.94 21.23 4.02
C PHE A 278 -11.51 19.81 3.84
N SER A 279 -11.75 19.06 4.92
CA SER A 279 -12.18 17.66 4.81
C SER A 279 -13.52 17.52 4.08
N ALA A 280 -14.44 18.47 4.30
CA ALA A 280 -15.78 18.44 3.71
C ALA A 280 -15.73 18.80 2.22
N GLU A 281 -14.94 19.80 1.86
CA GLU A 281 -14.73 20.29 0.49
C GLU A 281 -14.04 19.25 -0.38
N LEU A 282 -13.05 18.53 0.19
CA LEU A 282 -12.38 17.43 -0.50
C LEU A 282 -13.26 16.20 -0.67
N ASN A 283 -14.32 16.06 0.14
CA ASN A 283 -15.30 14.97 0.13
C ASN A 283 -14.69 13.60 -0.20
N ASN A 284 -13.62 13.23 0.50
CA ASN A 284 -12.83 12.07 0.09
C ASN A 284 -13.47 10.76 0.56
N ILE A 285 -14.30 10.18 -0.30
CA ILE A 285 -15.03 8.91 -0.09
C ILE A 285 -14.14 7.64 -0.12
N MET A 286 -12.82 7.78 -0.10
CA MET A 286 -11.91 6.62 -0.09
C MET A 286 -12.13 5.77 1.15
N VAL A 287 -12.05 4.44 0.99
CA VAL A 287 -12.06 3.48 2.09
C VAL A 287 -10.69 2.84 2.18
N PHE A 288 -10.18 2.62 3.39
CA PHE A 288 -9.00 1.80 3.63
C PHE A 288 -9.44 0.55 4.37
N GLY A 289 -9.47 -0.59 3.68
CA GLY A 289 -9.89 -1.85 4.28
C GLY A 289 -11.34 -1.79 4.78
N GLY A 290 -11.54 -1.77 6.09
CA GLY A 290 -12.88 -1.65 6.70
C GLY A 290 -13.28 -0.23 7.17
N VAL A 291 -12.43 0.78 6.94
CA VAL A 291 -12.63 2.13 7.50
C VAL A 291 -12.70 3.19 6.41
N SER A 292 -13.78 3.98 6.41
CA SER A 292 -13.95 5.16 5.56
C SER A 292 -12.97 6.27 5.96
N LYS A 293 -12.26 6.84 4.99
CA LYS A 293 -11.40 8.02 5.18
C LYS A 293 -12.19 9.24 5.63
N PHE A 294 -13.46 9.36 5.20
CA PHE A 294 -14.32 10.48 5.53
C PHE A 294 -14.75 10.49 7.01
N ASP A 295 -14.98 9.30 7.58
CA ASP A 295 -15.53 9.15 8.92
C ASP A 295 -14.53 9.44 10.05
N PHE A 296 -13.24 9.52 9.72
CA PHE A 296 -12.17 9.66 10.71
C PHE A 296 -11.12 10.70 10.30
N GLN A 297 -10.58 11.39 11.29
CA GLN A 297 -9.45 12.29 11.18
C GLN A 297 -8.29 11.81 12.04
N PHE A 298 -7.06 12.02 11.59
CA PHE A 298 -5.86 11.79 12.39
C PHE A 298 -5.58 12.99 13.29
N ASN A 299 -5.61 12.76 14.60
CA ASN A 299 -5.22 13.75 15.59
C ASN A 299 -3.74 13.54 15.97
N LYS A 300 -2.86 14.38 15.44
CA LYS A 300 -1.41 14.32 15.67
C LYS A 300 -1.03 14.38 17.16
N LYS A 301 -1.74 15.18 17.98
CA LYS A 301 -1.45 15.31 19.42
C LYS A 301 -1.76 14.03 20.19
N LEU A 302 -2.88 13.39 19.86
CA LEU A 302 -3.30 12.14 20.49
C LEU A 302 -2.69 10.90 19.82
N ASN A 303 -2.04 11.10 18.67
CA ASN A 303 -1.49 10.08 17.80
C ASN A 303 -2.51 8.95 17.54
N LYS A 304 -3.73 9.31 17.12
CA LYS A 304 -4.84 8.37 16.93
C LYS A 304 -5.87 8.92 15.94
N LEU A 305 -6.67 8.02 15.38
CA LEU A 305 -7.87 8.36 14.63
C LEU A 305 -9.00 8.73 15.59
N VAL A 306 -9.65 9.86 15.29
CA VAL A 306 -10.86 10.34 15.98
C VAL A 306 -11.98 10.45 14.95
N LYS A 307 -13.23 10.27 15.36
CA LYS A 307 -14.36 10.44 14.44
C LYS A 307 -14.43 11.87 13.94
N THR A 308 -14.71 12.04 12.65
CA THR A 308 -15.00 13.33 12.05
C THR A 308 -16.29 13.87 12.67
N ILE A 309 -16.23 15.09 13.21
CA ILE A 309 -17.42 15.81 13.66
C ILE A 309 -17.77 16.77 12.53
N VAL A 310 -18.79 16.41 11.75
CA VAL A 310 -19.36 17.32 10.77
C VAL A 310 -20.27 18.27 11.54
N ASN A 311 -19.82 19.50 11.78
CA ASN A 311 -20.74 20.53 12.22
C ASN A 311 -21.60 20.89 11.01
N GLU A 312 -22.90 20.56 11.04
CA GLU A 312 -23.86 21.09 10.07
C GLU A 312 -23.79 22.62 10.15
N HIS A 313 -23.36 23.26 9.06
CA HIS A 313 -23.42 24.70 8.88
C HIS A 313 -24.70 25.07 8.12
#